data_AF-A0A941BGJ9-F1
#
_entry.id   AF-A0A941BGJ9-F1
#
_cell.length_a   1.000
_cell.length_b   1.000
_cell.length_c   1.000
_cell.angle_alpha   90.00
_cell.angle_beta   90.00
_cell.angle_gamma   90.00
#
_symmetry.space_group_name_H-M   'P 1'
#
loop_
_entity.id
_entity.type
_entity.pdbx_description
1 polymer ?
#
loop_
_entity_poly.entity_id
_entity_poly.type
_entity_poly.pdbx_seq_one_letter_code
_entity_poly.pdbx_strand_id
1 'polypeptide(L)'
;MKSLVVPPAAVRDDNSIQMLSGWIAEQGMHCTLNIGFFDGQGHKETEAWGIFLADVVRHIANAWSEERGVDAADSVASILQSLNDELDTPTSDVSGGFHPGHS
;
A
#
# COMPACT_ATOMS: atom_id res chain seq x y z
N MET A 1 19.04 -5.38 -4.04
CA MET A 1 17.59 -5.07 -4.03
C MET A 1 17.00 -5.47 -5.39
N LYS A 2 15.84 -6.13 -5.40
CA LYS A 2 15.08 -6.39 -6.65
C LYS A 2 13.84 -5.51 -6.61
N SER A 3 13.78 -4.49 -7.47
CA SER A 3 12.62 -3.59 -7.56
C SER A 3 11.50 -4.22 -8.37
N LEU A 4 10.26 -3.82 -8.07
CA LEU A 4 9.13 -4.06 -8.95
C LEU A 4 9.21 -3.14 -10.18
N VAL A 5 8.57 -3.55 -11.28
CA VAL A 5 8.44 -2.70 -12.46
C VAL A 5 7.51 -1.54 -12.16
N VAL A 6 7.86 -0.34 -12.63
CA VAL A 6 6.95 0.80 -12.56
C VAL A 6 5.73 0.48 -13.43
N PRO A 7 4.49 0.68 -12.94
CA PRO A 7 3.29 0.42 -13.72
C PRO A 7 3.34 1.17 -15.07
N PRO A 8 2.99 0.53 -16.21
CA PRO A 8 3.05 1.19 -17.50
C PRO A 8 2.21 2.48 -17.59
N ALA A 9 1.14 2.58 -16.82
CA ALA A 9 0.35 3.81 -16.71
C ALA A 9 1.15 4.96 -16.09
N ALA A 10 1.90 4.70 -15.02
CA ALA A 10 2.76 5.70 -14.38
C ALA A 10 3.93 6.11 -15.30
N VAL A 11 4.53 5.16 -16.05
CA VAL A 11 5.60 5.51 -17.02
C VAL A 11 5.11 6.45 -18.13
N ARG A 12 3.85 6.32 -18.55
CA ARG A 12 3.28 7.13 -19.66
C ARG A 12 2.73 8.48 -19.23
N ASP A 13 2.55 8.70 -17.93
CA ASP A 13 1.96 9.91 -17.39
C ASP A 13 3.04 10.75 -16.70
N ASP A 14 3.40 11.87 -17.33
CA ASP A 14 4.38 12.83 -16.82
C ASP A 14 3.93 13.45 -15.47
N ASN A 15 2.65 13.36 -15.13
CA ASN A 15 2.10 13.80 -13.84
C ASN A 15 1.91 12.63 -12.85
N SER A 16 2.45 11.44 -13.14
CA SER A 16 2.35 10.32 -12.21
C SER A 16 3.07 10.59 -10.90
N ILE A 17 2.47 10.14 -9.80
CA ILE A 17 2.97 10.38 -8.45
C ILE A 17 3.07 9.05 -7.71
N GLN A 18 4.25 8.74 -7.19
CA GLN A 18 4.45 7.59 -6.35
C GLN A 18 3.92 7.88 -4.95
N MET A 19 2.86 7.19 -4.55
CA MET A 19 2.23 7.36 -3.24
C MET A 19 2.86 6.46 -2.18
N LEU A 20 3.09 5.20 -2.50
CA LEU A 20 3.58 4.18 -1.57
C LEU A 20 4.58 3.27 -2.26
N SER A 21 5.62 2.87 -1.52
CA SER A 21 6.44 1.70 -1.84
C SER A 21 6.81 0.96 -0.57
N GLY A 22 6.89 -0.37 -0.67
CA GLY A 22 7.19 -1.26 0.44
C GLY A 22 8.24 -2.29 0.07
N TRP A 23 9.02 -2.71 1.07
CA TRP A 23 10.07 -3.72 0.97
C TRP A 23 10.05 -4.63 2.18
N ILE A 24 10.40 -5.90 1.97
CA ILE A 24 10.83 -6.77 3.05
C ILE A 24 12.36 -6.69 3.10
N ALA A 25 12.88 -6.09 4.17
CA ALA A 25 14.30 -5.91 4.42
C ALA A 25 14.57 -6.08 5.91
N GLU A 26 15.77 -6.53 6.29
CA GLU A 26 16.16 -6.68 7.70
C GLU A 26 15.14 -7.44 8.60
N GLN A 27 14.44 -8.43 8.01
CA GLN A 27 13.38 -9.22 8.68
C GLN A 27 12.10 -8.43 9.04
N GLY A 28 11.91 -7.23 8.49
CA GLY A 28 10.74 -6.39 8.71
C GLY A 28 10.17 -5.78 7.42
N MET A 29 9.01 -5.15 7.56
CA MET A 29 8.41 -4.32 6.53
C MET A 29 8.97 -2.89 6.63
N HIS A 30 9.49 -2.39 5.53
CA HIS A 30 9.91 -1.00 5.38
C HIS A 30 9.08 -0.35 4.28
N CYS A 31 8.66 0.89 4.47
CA CYS A 31 7.93 1.63 3.45
C CYS A 31 8.34 3.09 3.37
N THR A 32 8.02 3.71 2.23
CA THR A 32 8.05 5.15 2.04
C THR A 32 6.65 5.60 1.62
N LEU A 33 6.16 6.67 2.26
CA LEU A 33 4.83 7.21 2.06
C LEU A 33 4.92 8.68 1.65
N ASN A 34 4.21 9.07 0.60
CA ASN A 34 4.03 10.47 0.23
C ASN A 34 2.92 11.10 1.10
N ILE A 35 3.13 11.10 2.42
CA ILE A 35 2.17 11.60 3.40
C ILE A 35 2.05 13.13 3.30
N GLY A 36 0.82 13.63 3.33
CA GLY A 36 0.47 15.05 3.16
C GLY A 36 0.13 15.44 1.72
N PHE A 37 0.34 14.55 0.75
CA PHE A 37 0.00 14.82 -0.65
C PHE A 37 -1.50 15.05 -0.84
N PHE A 38 -2.36 14.21 -0.26
CA PHE A 38 -3.81 14.33 -0.45
C PHE A 38 -4.35 15.60 0.22
N ASP A 39 -3.87 15.94 1.42
CA ASP A 39 -4.16 17.21 2.09
C ASP A 39 -3.75 18.41 1.25
N GLY A 40 -2.55 18.37 0.66
CA GLY A 40 -2.07 19.40 -0.28
C GLY A 40 -2.92 19.56 -1.54
N GLN A 41 -3.69 18.53 -1.91
CA GLN A 41 -4.67 18.57 -3.01
C GLN A 41 -6.10 18.92 -2.54
N GLY A 42 -6.31 19.23 -1.26
CA GLY A 42 -7.61 19.60 -0.69
C GLY A 42 -8.49 18.40 -0.31
N HIS A 43 -7.94 17.19 -0.23
CA HIS A 43 -8.63 16.00 0.27
C HIS A 43 -8.31 15.79 1.75
N LYS A 44 -9.18 15.06 2.46
CA LYS A 44 -8.85 14.61 3.81
C LYS A 44 -7.85 13.46 3.74
N GLU A 45 -6.63 13.68 4.24
CA GLU A 45 -5.50 12.75 4.12
C GLU A 45 -5.86 11.31 4.50
N THR A 46 -6.40 11.09 5.69
CA THR A 46 -6.68 9.75 6.21
C THR A 46 -7.81 9.04 5.46
N GLU A 47 -8.85 9.76 5.03
CA GLU A 47 -9.94 9.19 4.22
C GLU A 47 -9.42 8.80 2.82
N ALA A 48 -8.58 9.63 2.21
CA ALA A 48 -7.99 9.37 0.91
C ALA A 48 -7.04 8.15 0.94
N TRP A 49 -6.21 8.03 1.99
CA TRP A 49 -5.40 6.82 2.21
C TRP A 49 -6.25 5.57 2.40
N GLY A 50 -7.39 5.67 3.11
CA GLY A 50 -8.32 4.55 3.25
C GLY A 50 -8.84 4.04 1.90
N ILE A 51 -9.21 4.96 1.00
CA ILE A 51 -9.63 4.61 -0.37
C ILE A 51 -8.48 3.99 -1.17
N PHE A 52 -7.29 4.62 -1.12
CA PHE A 52 -6.10 4.13 -1.82
C PHE A 52 -5.71 2.71 -1.38
N LEU A 53 -5.68 2.45 -0.07
CA LEU A 53 -5.37 1.12 0.47
C LEU A 53 -6.45 0.09 0.12
N ALA A 54 -7.71 0.48 0.06
CA ALA A 54 -8.78 -0.42 -0.39
C ALA A 54 -8.60 -0.84 -1.85
N ASP A 55 -8.11 0.04 -2.73
CA ASP A 55 -7.74 -0.32 -4.11
C ASP A 55 -6.56 -1.29 -4.14
N VAL A 56 -5.54 -1.10 -3.29
CA VAL A 56 -4.42 -2.04 -3.16
C VAL A 56 -4.92 -3.43 -2.77
N VAL A 57 -5.82 -3.54 -1.77
CA VAL A 57 -6.41 -4.82 -1.35
C VAL A 57 -7.15 -5.50 -2.51
N ARG A 58 -7.96 -4.74 -3.27
CA ARG A 58 -8.65 -5.27 -4.46
C ARG A 58 -7.67 -5.77 -5.53
N HIS A 59 -6.58 -5.04 -5.77
CA HIS A 59 -5.56 -5.46 -6.72
C HIS A 59 -4.84 -6.74 -6.30
N ILE A 60 -4.54 -6.91 -5.01
CA ILE A 60 -3.96 -8.16 -4.49
C ILE A 60 -4.93 -9.32 -4.72
N ALA A 61 -6.20 -9.15 -4.38
CA ALA A 61 -7.22 -10.18 -4.57
C ALA A 61 -7.40 -10.57 -6.04
N ASN A 62 -7.46 -9.59 -6.94
CA ASN A 62 -7.56 -9.86 -8.38
C ASN A 62 -6.33 -10.61 -8.90
N ALA A 63 -5.13 -10.17 -8.55
CA ALA A 63 -3.90 -10.84 -8.96
C ALA A 63 -3.81 -12.28 -8.45
N TRP A 64 -4.21 -12.51 -7.19
CA TRP A 64 -4.20 -13.85 -6.60
C TRP A 64 -5.27 -14.77 -7.23
N SER A 65 -6.43 -14.20 -7.57
CA SER A 65 -7.46 -14.90 -8.33
C SER A 65 -6.96 -15.31 -9.71
N GLU A 66 -6.29 -14.43 -10.44
CA GLU A 66 -5.70 -14.73 -11.75
C GLU A 66 -4.58 -15.78 -11.65
N GLU A 67 -3.72 -15.71 -10.63
CA GLU A 67 -2.59 -16.63 -10.49
C GLU A 67 -3.01 -18.03 -10.01
N ARG A 68 -4.01 -18.11 -9.12
CA ARG A 68 -4.33 -19.34 -8.36
C ARG A 68 -5.77 -19.82 -8.48
N GLY A 69 -6.64 -19.07 -9.13
CA GLY A 69 -8.07 -19.41 -9.28
C GLY A 69 -8.87 -19.31 -7.99
N VAL A 70 -8.37 -18.61 -6.97
CA VAL A 70 -9.09 -18.33 -5.72
C VAL A 70 -10.12 -17.22 -5.97
N ASP A 71 -11.27 -17.26 -5.31
CA ASP A 71 -12.25 -16.19 -5.43
C ASP A 71 -11.69 -14.87 -4.85
N ALA A 72 -11.89 -13.77 -5.59
CA ALA A 72 -11.36 -12.47 -5.19
C ALA A 72 -12.05 -11.95 -3.92
N ALA A 73 -13.34 -12.21 -3.73
CA ALA A 73 -14.06 -11.80 -2.52
C ALA A 73 -13.55 -12.55 -1.28
N ASP A 74 -13.27 -13.85 -1.40
CA ASP A 74 -12.65 -14.64 -0.33
C ASP A 74 -11.26 -14.07 0.04
N SER A 75 -10.48 -13.67 -0.96
CA SER A 75 -9.17 -13.06 -0.76
C SER A 75 -9.27 -11.71 -0.07
N VAL A 76 -10.21 -10.84 -0.48
CA VAL A 76 -10.46 -9.55 0.18
C VAL A 76 -10.87 -9.77 1.64
N ALA A 77 -11.80 -10.69 1.91
CA ALA A 77 -12.26 -10.98 3.26
C ALA A 77 -11.11 -11.47 4.17
N SER A 78 -10.27 -12.38 3.66
CA SER A 78 -9.09 -12.88 4.38
C SER A 78 -8.07 -11.79 4.69
N ILE A 79 -7.80 -10.90 3.72
CA ILE A 79 -6.90 -9.76 3.91
C ILE A 79 -7.44 -8.79 4.95
N LEU A 80 -8.73 -8.44 4.89
CA LEU A 80 -9.34 -7.52 5.85
C LEU A 80 -9.37 -8.10 7.27
N GLN A 81 -9.63 -9.39 7.42
CA GLN A 81 -9.57 -10.05 8.71
C GLN A 81 -8.15 -9.94 9.30
N SER A 82 -7.15 -10.37 8.53
CA SER A 82 -5.75 -10.35 8.98
C SER A 82 -5.24 -8.94 9.26
N LEU A 83 -5.66 -7.94 8.45
CA LEU A 83 -5.31 -6.54 8.64
C LEU A 83 -5.90 -5.98 9.94
N ASN A 84 -7.19 -6.25 10.22
CA ASN A 84 -7.82 -5.78 11.45
C ASN A 84 -7.20 -6.45 12.69
N ASP A 85 -6.92 -7.75 12.61
CA ASP A 85 -6.27 -8.48 13.71
C ASP A 85 -4.88 -7.90 14.01
N GLU A 86 -4.07 -7.59 12.99
CA GLU A 86 -2.75 -6.98 13.16
C GLU A 86 -2.82 -5.53 13.66
N LEU A 87 -3.86 -4.76 13.30
CA LEU A 87 -4.07 -3.40 13.82
C LEU A 87 -4.52 -3.39 15.28
N ASP A 88 -5.30 -4.40 15.71
CA ASP A 88 -5.79 -4.53 17.09
C ASP A 88 -4.74 -5.14 18.03
N THR A 89 -4.10 -6.24 17.59
CA THR A 89 -3.05 -6.94 18.32
C THR A 89 -1.82 -7.16 17.43
N PRO A 90 -0.93 -6.16 17.32
CA PRO A 90 0.25 -6.24 16.47
C PRO A 90 1.15 -7.42 16.81
N THR A 91 1.61 -8.14 15.79
CA THR A 91 2.58 -9.24 15.94
C THR A 91 4.03 -8.75 15.92
N SER A 92 4.24 -7.48 15.53
CA SER A 92 5.55 -6.81 15.55
C SER A 92 5.42 -5.32 15.80
N ASP A 93 6.48 -4.69 16.30
CA ASP A 93 6.54 -3.24 16.45
C ASP A 93 6.68 -2.55 15.08
N VAL A 94 6.04 -1.38 14.94
CA VAL A 94 6.30 -0.50 13.79
C VAL A 94 7.72 0.06 13.92
N SER A 95 8.57 -0.27 12.95
CA SER A 95 9.94 0.23 12.87
C SER A 95 10.10 1.24 11.74
N GLY A 96 11.02 2.20 11.91
CA GLY A 96 11.26 3.30 10.99
C GLY A 96 11.05 4.67 11.64
N GLY A 97 11.09 5.72 10.83
CA GLY A 97 10.90 7.10 11.28
C GLY A 97 10.24 7.95 10.22
N PHE A 98 9.52 9.00 10.64
CA PHE A 98 9.03 10.01 9.72
C PHE A 98 10.20 10.90 9.27
N HIS A 99 10.57 10.77 8.00
CA HIS A 99 11.53 11.65 7.35
C HIS A 99 10.77 12.50 6.33
N PRO A 100 10.49 13.79 6.63
CA PRO A 100 9.88 14.67 5.63
C PRO A 100 10.83 14.75 4.43
N GLY A 101 10.39 14.23 3.29
CA GLY A 101 11.18 14.13 2.05
C GLY A 101 11.47 15.47 1.36
N HIS A 102 11.41 16.58 2.09
CA HIS A 102 11.66 17.92 1.61
C HIS A 102 12.55 18.66 2.62
N SER A 103 13.83 18.82 2.25
CA SER A 103 14.63 19.98 2.61
C SER A 103 14.68 20.91 1.41
#